data_AF-A0A950V1F3-F1
#
_entry.id   AF-A0A950V1F3-F1
#
_cell.length_a   1.000
_cell.length_b   1.000
_cell.length_c   1.000
_cell.angle_alpha   90.00
_cell.angle_beta   90.00
_cell.angle_gamma   90.00
#
_symmetry.space_group_name_H-M   'P 1'
#
loop_
_entity.id
_entity.type
_entity.pdbx_description
1 polymer ?
#
loop_
_entity_poly.entity_id
_entity_poly.type
_entity_poly.pdbx_seq_one_letter_code
_entity_poly.pdbx_strand_id
1 'polypeptide(L)'
;MQYEAKFEFHVSRAARERYGFEDELFSWNGNVLFANMAASRRFAEKMNRQRDVERHPERAVHPGALNAMALIDELLHALVARYREQRDPKVMVDALRWFEDKVGREALDGTLLEFTQQFPPRDVFLGKVALSEWLNSHSGDTPHRAIALEEMMMLWLANLNLAFRRFQELFHDQPLQDTAYPKITSALKQYFQTRPRFGPQNQNLIDLLRAPALASPESLEGQLAFIRDTWGEVLGDMVRRILVALDIFKEEEIAIWMRFHPQQERAHFGQQQDRGDSSAAAIPHYNLKEPEYERFSPDVEWMPRTVMIAKSTFVWLDQLSKQYKRPVHHLDQVPDSELETLARRGFNALWLIGIWERSKASQRIKQLTGNPEAVASAYSLYDYAIA
;
A
#
# COMPACT_ATOMS: atom_id res chain seq x y z
N MET A 1 -21.97 10.01 21.72
CA MET A 1 -21.15 9.62 20.56
C MET A 1 -21.76 8.32 20.04
N GLN A 2 -22.44 8.34 18.90
CA GLN A 2 -22.87 7.09 18.25
C GLN A 2 -21.62 6.42 17.70
N TYR A 3 -21.26 5.25 18.25
CA TYR A 3 -20.15 4.47 17.73
C TYR A 3 -20.60 3.84 16.40
N GLU A 4 -19.97 4.23 15.30
CA GLU A 4 -20.14 3.55 14.00
C GLU A 4 -19.70 2.09 14.12
N ALA A 5 -20.39 1.19 13.40
CA ALA A 5 -20.04 -0.23 13.38
C ALA A 5 -18.59 -0.41 12.89
N LYS A 6 -17.78 -1.12 13.69
CA LYS A 6 -16.36 -1.37 13.43
C LYS A 6 -16.16 -2.82 13.03
N PHE A 7 -15.41 -3.01 11.95
CA PHE A 7 -15.05 -4.30 11.37
C PHE A 7 -13.53 -4.40 11.38
N GLU A 8 -12.98 -5.56 11.76
CA GLU A 8 -11.54 -5.73 11.98
C GLU A 8 -11.03 -6.94 11.19
N PHE A 9 -9.81 -6.88 10.64
CA PHE A 9 -9.26 -8.06 9.98
C PHE A 9 -9.21 -9.24 10.98
N HIS A 10 -9.81 -10.36 10.58
CA HIS A 10 -9.98 -11.56 11.39
C HIS A 10 -8.66 -12.24 11.72
N VAL A 11 -8.01 -11.79 12.81
CA VAL A 11 -6.88 -12.52 13.39
C VAL A 11 -7.39 -13.37 14.55
N SER A 12 -7.17 -14.68 14.44
CA SER A 12 -7.52 -15.65 15.48
C SER A 12 -6.90 -15.27 16.82
N ARG A 13 -7.63 -15.55 17.90
CA ARG A 13 -7.16 -15.44 19.28
C ARG A 13 -5.81 -16.12 19.44
N ALA A 14 -5.68 -17.35 18.93
CA ALA A 14 -4.44 -18.11 18.98
C ALA A 14 -3.26 -17.39 18.31
N ALA A 15 -3.47 -16.76 17.15
CA ALA A 15 -2.43 -15.98 16.49
C ALA A 15 -2.08 -14.69 17.26
N ARG A 16 -3.08 -13.98 17.82
CA ARG A 16 -2.85 -12.79 18.65
C ARG A 16 -2.03 -13.11 19.91
N GLU A 17 -2.40 -14.18 20.60
CA GLU A 17 -1.69 -14.67 21.79
C GLU A 17 -0.29 -15.16 21.45
N ARG A 18 -0.16 -16.00 20.40
CA ARG A 18 1.11 -16.53 19.93
C ARG A 18 2.10 -15.42 19.63
N TYR A 19 1.70 -14.41 18.85
CA TYR A 19 2.59 -13.35 18.43
C TYR A 19 2.60 -12.13 19.35
N GLY A 20 1.85 -12.14 20.46
CA GLY A 20 1.78 -11.01 21.40
C GLY A 20 1.43 -9.70 20.71
N PHE A 21 0.41 -9.71 19.85
CA PHE A 21 0.01 -8.56 19.04
C PHE A 21 -1.35 -8.01 19.52
N GLU A 22 -1.28 -6.90 20.26
CA GLU A 22 -2.45 -6.22 20.84
C GLU A 22 -2.90 -4.97 20.05
N ASP A 23 -2.06 -4.57 19.08
CA ASP A 23 -2.32 -3.47 18.17
C ASP A 23 -3.49 -3.85 17.23
N GLU A 24 -4.21 -2.84 16.78
CA GLU A 24 -5.11 -2.99 15.64
C GLU A 24 -4.24 -3.04 14.39
N LEU A 25 -4.23 -4.18 13.70
CA LEU A 25 -3.52 -4.27 12.43
C LEU A 25 -4.21 -3.36 11.40
N PHE A 26 -5.53 -3.55 11.27
CA PHE A 26 -6.39 -2.99 10.24
C PHE A 26 -7.83 -2.96 10.77
N SER A 27 -8.56 -1.87 10.50
CA SER A 27 -9.96 -1.76 10.89
C SER A 27 -10.70 -0.84 9.92
N TRP A 28 -11.97 -1.13 9.70
CA TRP A 28 -12.87 -0.34 8.90
C TRP A 28 -14.04 0.14 9.77
N ASN A 29 -14.35 1.43 9.72
CA ASN A 29 -15.40 2.05 10.54
C ASN A 29 -16.37 2.91 9.70
N GLY A 30 -16.87 2.43 8.57
CA GLY A 30 -17.73 3.27 7.70
C GLY A 30 -16.92 4.13 6.74
N ASN A 31 -15.96 4.89 7.28
CA ASN A 31 -15.36 6.03 6.58
C ASN A 31 -13.83 6.02 6.50
N VAL A 32 -13.14 5.27 7.36
CA VAL A 32 -11.67 5.28 7.44
C VAL A 32 -11.11 3.87 7.29
N LEU A 33 -10.17 3.76 6.35
CA LEU A 33 -9.33 2.59 6.14
C LEU A 33 -8.09 2.72 7.05
N PHE A 34 -7.59 1.66 7.68
CA PHE A 34 -6.48 1.73 8.65
C PHE A 34 -5.28 0.88 8.25
N ALA A 35 -4.93 0.86 6.95
CA ALA A 35 -3.65 0.32 6.51
C ALA A 35 -2.43 0.97 7.20
N ASN A 36 -1.84 0.27 8.18
CA ASN A 36 -0.72 0.74 8.98
C ASN A 36 0.55 -0.06 8.67
N MET A 37 1.32 0.41 7.69
CA MET A 37 2.57 -0.25 7.29
C MET A 37 3.55 -0.43 8.46
N ALA A 38 3.57 0.48 9.44
CA ALA A 38 4.41 0.32 10.62
C ALA A 38 3.93 -0.85 11.50
N ALA A 39 2.61 -1.03 11.65
CA ALA A 39 2.04 -2.19 12.32
C ALA A 39 2.30 -3.48 11.54
N SER A 40 2.19 -3.48 10.20
CA SER A 40 2.51 -4.62 9.35
C SER A 40 3.98 -5.05 9.48
N ARG A 41 4.91 -4.08 9.52
CA ARG A 41 6.34 -4.34 9.76
C ARG A 41 6.58 -4.99 11.12
N ARG A 42 6.03 -4.42 12.19
CA ARG A 42 6.14 -4.99 13.55
C ARG A 42 5.53 -6.39 13.62
N PHE A 43 4.38 -6.61 12.97
CA PHE A 43 3.73 -7.91 13.03
C PHE A 43 4.51 -8.97 12.25
N ALA A 44 4.94 -8.66 11.03
CA ALA A 44 5.78 -9.53 10.22
C ALA A 44 7.10 -9.87 10.93
N GLU A 45 7.73 -8.91 11.61
CA GLU A 45 8.91 -9.15 12.44
C GLU A 45 8.62 -10.17 13.56
N LYS A 46 7.55 -9.98 14.32
CA LYS A 46 7.15 -10.91 15.40
C LYS A 46 6.87 -12.32 14.86
N MET A 47 6.17 -12.43 13.72
CA MET A 47 5.91 -13.71 13.05
C MET A 47 7.21 -14.39 12.63
N ASN A 48 8.08 -13.64 11.94
CA ASN A 48 9.35 -14.16 11.41
C ASN A 48 10.31 -14.61 12.52
N ARG A 49 10.33 -13.90 13.65
CA ARG A 49 11.13 -14.29 14.81
C ARG A 49 10.71 -15.64 15.38
N GLN A 50 9.41 -15.92 15.46
CA GLN A 50 8.92 -17.21 15.93
C GLN A 50 8.98 -18.33 14.90
N ARG A 51 8.94 -17.99 13.61
CA ARG A 51 9.07 -18.96 12.52
C ARG A 51 10.52 -19.39 12.27
N ASP A 52 11.48 -18.85 13.05
CA ASP A 52 12.93 -19.10 12.91
C ASP A 52 13.39 -18.94 11.46
N VAL A 53 12.99 -17.81 10.83
CA VAL A 53 13.24 -17.58 9.39
C VAL A 53 14.72 -17.45 9.05
N GLU A 54 15.59 -17.28 10.05
CA GLU A 54 17.04 -17.35 9.86
C GLU A 54 17.47 -18.75 9.41
N ARG A 55 16.81 -19.80 9.93
CA ARG A 55 17.03 -21.19 9.53
C ARG A 55 16.05 -21.68 8.47
N HIS A 56 14.89 -21.03 8.36
CA HIS A 56 13.82 -21.35 7.41
C HIS A 56 13.37 -20.13 6.59
N PRO A 57 14.22 -19.58 5.70
CA PRO A 57 13.91 -18.37 4.94
C PRO A 57 12.63 -18.48 4.09
N GLU A 58 12.29 -19.68 3.64
CA GLU A 58 11.07 -19.98 2.87
C GLU A 58 9.78 -19.73 3.66
N ARG A 59 9.85 -19.63 4.98
CA ARG A 59 8.71 -19.35 5.87
C ARG A 59 8.49 -17.86 6.12
N ALA A 60 9.33 -17.00 5.55
CA ALA A 60 9.28 -15.57 5.80
C ALA A 60 7.94 -14.94 5.36
N VAL A 61 7.40 -14.11 6.23
CA VAL A 61 6.31 -13.21 5.94
C VAL A 61 6.89 -11.82 5.69
N HIS A 62 6.54 -11.25 4.55
CA HIS A 62 6.98 -9.92 4.18
C HIS A 62 5.94 -8.88 4.60
N PRO A 63 6.36 -7.75 5.21
CA PRO A 63 5.46 -6.68 5.64
C PRO A 63 4.53 -6.14 4.56
N GLY A 64 5.04 -5.90 3.35
CA GLY A 64 4.26 -5.45 2.20
C GLY A 64 3.18 -6.47 1.90
N ALA A 65 3.56 -7.75 1.77
CA ALA A 65 2.62 -8.84 1.58
C ALA A 65 1.46 -8.89 2.57
N LEU A 66 1.78 -8.77 3.87
CA LEU A 66 0.79 -8.71 4.94
C LEU A 66 -0.12 -7.48 4.81
N ASN A 67 0.44 -6.33 4.40
CA ASN A 67 -0.30 -5.10 4.19
C ASN A 67 -1.29 -5.18 3.02
N ALA A 68 -0.96 -5.79 1.86
CA ALA A 68 -2.00 -5.92 0.81
C ALA A 68 -3.07 -6.93 1.16
N MET A 69 -2.73 -8.05 1.80
CA MET A 69 -3.75 -9.02 2.21
C MET A 69 -4.83 -8.31 3.04
N ALA A 70 -4.39 -7.52 4.01
CA ALA A 70 -5.32 -6.76 4.84
C ALA A 70 -5.99 -5.61 4.10
N LEU A 71 -5.30 -4.92 3.19
CA LEU A 71 -5.92 -3.90 2.36
C LEU A 71 -7.04 -4.49 1.49
N ILE A 72 -6.83 -5.67 0.91
CA ILE A 72 -7.86 -6.38 0.13
C ILE A 72 -9.08 -6.62 1.03
N ASP A 73 -8.89 -7.14 2.24
CA ASP A 73 -9.98 -7.35 3.20
C ASP A 73 -10.72 -6.03 3.55
N GLU A 74 -10.00 -4.95 3.86
CA GLU A 74 -10.60 -3.63 4.14
C GLU A 74 -11.41 -3.09 2.93
N LEU A 75 -10.93 -3.31 1.70
CA LEU A 75 -11.63 -2.92 0.47
C LEU A 75 -12.89 -3.75 0.24
N LEU A 76 -12.85 -5.05 0.57
CA LEU A 76 -14.02 -5.91 0.53
C LEU A 76 -15.07 -5.46 1.56
N HIS A 77 -14.67 -5.11 2.78
CA HIS A 77 -15.56 -4.49 3.77
C HIS A 77 -16.18 -3.19 3.27
N ALA A 78 -15.37 -2.31 2.67
CA ALA A 78 -15.86 -1.08 2.08
C ALA A 78 -16.92 -1.33 0.99
N LEU A 79 -16.78 -2.39 0.19
CA LEU A 79 -17.81 -2.79 -0.77
C LEU A 79 -19.11 -3.25 -0.09
N VAL A 80 -19.03 -4.09 0.95
CA VAL A 80 -20.23 -4.53 1.68
C VAL A 80 -20.93 -3.34 2.31
N ALA A 81 -20.17 -2.37 2.82
CA ALA A 81 -20.72 -1.13 3.36
C ALA A 81 -21.44 -0.27 2.30
N ARG A 82 -20.82 -0.06 1.14
CA ARG A 82 -21.45 0.65 0.03
C ARG A 82 -22.69 -0.06 -0.47
N TYR A 83 -22.68 -1.40 -0.47
CA TYR A 83 -23.85 -2.20 -0.76
C TYR A 83 -24.98 -1.96 0.26
N ARG A 84 -24.68 -1.93 1.56
CA ARG A 84 -25.67 -1.59 2.61
C ARG A 84 -26.24 -0.20 2.42
N GLU A 85 -25.39 0.79 2.19
CA GLU A 85 -25.82 2.19 2.02
C GLU A 85 -26.69 2.40 0.79
N GLN A 86 -26.34 1.80 -0.35
CA GLN A 86 -26.97 2.12 -1.64
C GLN A 86 -28.12 1.19 -2.02
N ARG A 87 -28.15 -0.05 -1.49
CA ARG A 87 -29.05 -1.10 -1.99
C ARG A 87 -29.89 -1.74 -0.90
N ASP A 88 -29.27 -2.20 0.18
CA ASP A 88 -29.97 -2.95 1.22
C ASP A 88 -29.38 -2.71 2.62
N PRO A 89 -29.86 -1.66 3.34
CA PRO A 89 -29.35 -1.31 4.67
C PRO A 89 -29.54 -2.41 5.72
N LYS A 90 -30.47 -3.35 5.50
CA LYS A 90 -30.80 -4.42 6.44
C LYS A 90 -30.22 -5.77 6.05
N VAL A 91 -29.38 -5.84 5.01
CA VAL A 91 -28.93 -7.12 4.44
C VAL A 91 -28.33 -8.09 5.45
N MET A 92 -27.55 -7.63 6.43
CA MET A 92 -26.96 -8.53 7.43
C MET A 92 -27.92 -8.87 8.58
N VAL A 93 -28.86 -7.97 8.87
CA VAL A 93 -29.91 -8.20 9.88
C VAL A 93 -30.93 -9.22 9.36
N ASP A 94 -31.32 -9.09 8.09
CA ASP A 94 -32.20 -10.04 7.42
C ASP A 94 -31.51 -11.40 7.21
N ALA A 95 -30.19 -11.41 7.02
CA ALA A 95 -29.41 -12.64 6.90
C ALA A 95 -29.51 -13.47 8.18
N LEU A 96 -29.47 -12.85 9.37
CA LEU A 96 -29.64 -13.57 10.64
C LEU A 96 -30.95 -14.37 10.67
N ARG A 97 -32.07 -13.76 10.27
CA ARG A 97 -33.37 -14.45 10.20
C ARG A 97 -33.37 -15.57 9.17
N TRP A 98 -32.81 -15.30 7.99
CA TRP A 98 -32.74 -16.29 6.91
C TRP A 98 -31.93 -17.53 7.31
N PHE A 99 -30.80 -17.34 8.01
CA PHE A 99 -30.00 -18.45 8.50
C PHE A 99 -30.62 -19.11 9.73
N GLU A 100 -31.32 -18.37 10.60
CA GLU A 100 -32.10 -18.93 11.71
C GLU A 100 -33.14 -19.94 11.21
N ASP A 101 -33.88 -19.59 10.14
CA ASP A 101 -34.85 -20.50 9.51
C ASP A 101 -34.19 -21.75 8.90
N LYS A 102 -32.92 -21.64 8.48
CA LYS A 102 -32.21 -22.69 7.74
C LYS A 102 -31.43 -23.66 8.62
N VAL A 103 -30.80 -23.17 9.68
CA VAL A 103 -29.97 -23.98 10.60
C VAL A 103 -30.56 -24.11 12.00
N GLY A 104 -31.58 -23.32 12.34
CA GLY A 104 -32.16 -23.22 13.68
C GLY A 104 -31.44 -22.19 14.55
N ARG A 105 -32.22 -21.53 15.41
CA ARG A 105 -31.72 -20.44 16.28
C ARG A 105 -30.57 -20.85 17.18
N GLU A 106 -30.69 -21.99 17.86
CA GLU A 106 -29.66 -22.48 18.79
C GLU A 106 -28.34 -22.77 18.07
N ALA A 107 -28.39 -23.38 16.89
CA ALA A 107 -27.21 -23.68 16.10
C ALA A 107 -26.54 -22.41 15.54
N LEU A 108 -27.34 -21.43 15.10
CA LEU A 108 -26.83 -20.13 14.67
C LEU A 108 -26.17 -19.38 15.84
N ASP A 109 -26.84 -19.29 16.99
CA ASP A 109 -26.35 -18.59 18.16
C ASP A 109 -25.06 -19.23 18.69
N GLY A 110 -25.01 -20.57 18.75
CA GLY A 110 -23.80 -21.30 19.11
C GLY A 110 -22.64 -21.08 18.13
N THR A 111 -22.93 -20.97 16.83
CA THR A 111 -21.92 -20.70 15.80
C THR A 111 -21.36 -19.28 15.92
N LEU A 112 -22.21 -18.27 16.13
CA LEU A 112 -21.76 -16.89 16.33
C LEU A 112 -20.94 -16.74 17.62
N LEU A 113 -21.31 -17.48 18.68
CA LEU A 113 -20.56 -17.55 19.93
C LEU A 113 -19.15 -18.11 19.69
N GLU A 114 -19.05 -19.29 19.07
CA GLU A 114 -17.78 -19.94 18.77
C GLU A 114 -16.92 -19.08 17.84
N PHE A 115 -17.51 -18.49 16.79
CA PHE A 115 -16.84 -17.55 15.91
C PHE A 115 -16.21 -16.39 16.69
N THR A 116 -17.01 -15.72 17.53
CA THR A 116 -16.54 -14.56 18.33
C THR A 116 -15.51 -14.99 19.37
N GLN A 117 -15.53 -16.24 19.83
CA GLN A 117 -14.54 -16.76 20.76
C GLN A 117 -13.17 -16.96 20.09
N GLN A 118 -13.18 -17.50 18.87
CA GLN A 118 -12.00 -17.77 18.05
C GLN A 118 -11.44 -16.52 17.39
N PHE A 119 -12.31 -15.59 16.99
CA PHE A 119 -12.00 -14.32 16.32
C PHE A 119 -12.59 -13.14 17.11
N PRO A 120 -12.11 -12.92 18.35
CA PRO A 120 -12.70 -11.89 19.21
C PRO A 120 -12.40 -10.50 18.67
N PRO A 121 -13.41 -9.59 18.65
CA PRO A 121 -13.18 -8.16 18.55
C PRO A 121 -12.20 -7.71 19.63
N ARG A 122 -11.42 -6.66 19.36
CA ARG A 122 -10.36 -6.22 20.28
C ARG A 122 -10.81 -6.01 21.72
N ASP A 123 -11.97 -5.39 21.97
CA ASP A 123 -12.42 -5.14 23.34
C ASP A 123 -12.81 -6.42 24.09
N VAL A 124 -13.26 -7.46 23.38
CA VAL A 124 -13.48 -8.80 23.94
C VAL A 124 -12.15 -9.51 24.17
N PHE A 125 -11.19 -9.37 23.25
CA PHE A 125 -9.85 -9.95 23.39
C PHE A 125 -9.09 -9.38 24.60
N LEU A 126 -9.15 -8.05 24.79
CA LEU A 126 -8.53 -7.35 25.92
C LEU A 126 -9.30 -7.52 27.24
N GLY A 127 -10.40 -8.27 27.26
CA GLY A 127 -11.20 -8.51 28.46
C GLY A 127 -11.96 -7.29 28.98
N LYS A 128 -12.16 -6.26 28.15
CA LYS A 128 -12.91 -5.05 28.53
C LYS A 128 -14.42 -5.28 28.53
N VAL A 129 -14.91 -6.15 27.65
CA VAL A 129 -16.32 -6.52 27.51
C VAL A 129 -16.42 -8.03 27.46
N ALA A 130 -17.40 -8.62 28.17
CA ALA A 130 -17.64 -10.05 28.09
C ALA A 130 -18.15 -10.45 26.69
N LEU A 131 -17.76 -11.62 26.19
CA LEU A 131 -18.12 -12.07 24.84
C LEU A 131 -19.65 -12.10 24.63
N SER A 132 -20.39 -12.67 25.58
CA SER A 132 -21.85 -12.73 25.53
C SER A 132 -22.52 -11.36 25.64
N GLU A 133 -21.93 -10.44 26.42
CA GLU A 133 -22.38 -9.05 26.50
C GLU A 133 -22.17 -8.34 25.16
N TRP A 134 -21.01 -8.52 24.55
CA TRP A 134 -20.71 -7.94 23.23
C TRP A 134 -21.69 -8.45 22.17
N LEU A 135 -21.94 -9.76 22.07
CA LEU A 135 -22.87 -10.30 21.07
C LEU A 135 -24.31 -9.78 21.23
N ASN A 136 -24.74 -9.49 22.46
CA ASN A 136 -26.07 -8.95 22.74
C ASN A 136 -26.16 -7.42 22.61
N SER A 137 -25.07 -6.76 22.23
CA SER A 137 -24.97 -5.31 22.08
C SER A 137 -25.12 -4.84 20.62
N HIS A 138 -25.07 -3.53 20.42
CA HIS A 138 -25.25 -2.84 19.15
C HIS A 138 -24.21 -1.72 18.98
N SER A 139 -23.79 -1.49 17.74
CA SER A 139 -23.00 -0.33 17.34
C SER A 139 -23.83 0.52 16.38
N GLY A 140 -24.28 1.68 16.85
CA GLY A 140 -25.30 2.46 16.15
C GLY A 140 -26.58 1.65 15.99
N ASP A 141 -27.08 1.54 14.76
CA ASP A 141 -28.28 0.77 14.43
C ASP A 141 -27.99 -0.70 14.07
N THR A 142 -26.73 -1.13 14.15
CA THR A 142 -26.31 -2.47 13.73
C THR A 142 -26.12 -3.40 14.94
N PRO A 143 -26.88 -4.51 15.04
CA PRO A 143 -26.65 -5.53 16.06
C PRO A 143 -25.29 -6.19 15.89
N HIS A 144 -24.56 -6.44 16.99
CA HIS A 144 -23.25 -7.11 16.93
C HIS A 144 -23.32 -8.53 16.37
N ARG A 145 -24.46 -9.21 16.50
CA ARG A 145 -24.72 -10.49 15.80
C ARG A 145 -24.63 -10.34 14.28
N ALA A 146 -25.09 -9.23 13.72
CA ALA A 146 -25.03 -8.98 12.28
C ALA A 146 -23.60 -8.66 11.85
N ILE A 147 -22.84 -7.94 12.70
CA ILE A 147 -21.40 -7.72 12.52
C ILE A 147 -20.68 -9.07 12.52
N ALA A 148 -20.88 -9.91 13.54
CA ALA A 148 -20.27 -11.23 13.64
C ALA A 148 -20.58 -12.15 12.43
N LEU A 149 -21.80 -12.07 11.87
CA LEU A 149 -22.15 -12.81 10.66
C LEU A 149 -21.44 -12.29 9.40
N GLU A 150 -21.26 -10.97 9.27
CA GLU A 150 -20.50 -10.37 8.17
C GLU A 150 -19.01 -10.73 8.27
N GLU A 151 -18.46 -10.57 9.46
CA GLU A 151 -17.11 -10.96 9.84
C GLU A 151 -16.84 -12.45 9.53
N MET A 152 -17.79 -13.34 9.86
CA MET A 152 -17.71 -14.77 9.53
C MET A 152 -17.79 -15.03 8.01
N MET A 153 -18.54 -14.24 7.24
CA MET A 153 -18.52 -14.30 5.78
C MET A 153 -17.15 -13.87 5.23
N MET A 154 -16.53 -12.86 5.81
CA MET A 154 -15.22 -12.35 5.39
C MET A 154 -14.10 -13.35 5.72
N LEU A 155 -14.17 -13.99 6.89
CA LEU A 155 -13.32 -15.14 7.24
C LEU A 155 -13.40 -16.25 6.19
N TRP A 156 -14.62 -16.61 5.78
CA TRP A 156 -14.84 -17.63 4.74
C TRP A 156 -14.24 -17.23 3.40
N LEU A 157 -14.43 -15.97 2.97
CA LEU A 157 -13.83 -15.44 1.74
C LEU A 157 -12.29 -15.45 1.78
N ALA A 158 -11.71 -15.11 2.94
CA ALA A 158 -10.26 -15.15 3.16
C ALA A 158 -9.70 -16.58 3.02
N ASN A 159 -10.37 -17.59 3.60
CA ASN A 159 -9.96 -19.00 3.47
C ASN A 159 -10.11 -19.55 2.04
N LEU A 160 -11.01 -18.99 1.22
CA LEU A 160 -11.14 -19.36 -0.20
C LEU A 160 -10.08 -18.71 -1.10
N ASN A 161 -9.35 -17.69 -0.64
CA ASN A 161 -8.41 -16.94 -1.44
C ASN A 161 -7.03 -17.62 -1.47
N LEU A 162 -6.58 -18.08 -2.65
CA LEU A 162 -5.31 -18.82 -2.74
C LEU A 162 -4.09 -17.96 -2.42
N ALA A 163 -4.12 -16.67 -2.77
CA ALA A 163 -3.06 -15.71 -2.44
C ALA A 163 -2.89 -15.51 -0.93
N PHE A 164 -3.91 -15.85 -0.13
CA PHE A 164 -3.90 -15.68 1.31
C PHE A 164 -3.28 -16.89 2.06
N ARG A 165 -3.09 -18.06 1.41
CA ARG A 165 -2.66 -19.32 2.06
C ARG A 165 -1.43 -19.20 2.96
N ARG A 166 -0.44 -18.39 2.57
CA ARG A 166 0.79 -18.13 3.36
C ARG A 166 0.55 -17.48 4.73
N PHE A 167 -0.64 -16.92 4.92
CA PHE A 167 -1.12 -16.28 6.16
C PHE A 167 -2.20 -17.09 6.86
N GLN A 168 -2.51 -18.32 6.40
CA GLN A 168 -3.64 -19.12 6.90
C GLN A 168 -3.65 -19.31 8.42
N GLU A 169 -2.49 -19.35 9.07
CA GLU A 169 -2.43 -19.44 10.55
C GLU A 169 -3.13 -18.26 11.26
N LEU A 170 -3.28 -17.12 10.60
CA LEU A 170 -4.00 -15.97 11.14
C LEU A 170 -5.51 -16.18 11.15
N PHE A 171 -6.08 -16.91 10.19
CA PHE A 171 -7.52 -16.95 9.95
C PHE A 171 -8.07 -18.34 9.59
N HIS A 172 -7.37 -19.42 9.95
CA HIS A 172 -7.86 -20.77 9.71
C HIS A 172 -9.21 -21.01 10.42
N ASP A 173 -10.18 -21.55 9.70
CA ASP A 173 -11.55 -21.74 10.18
C ASP A 173 -11.83 -23.16 10.73
N GLN A 174 -10.79 -23.99 10.89
CA GLN A 174 -10.90 -25.37 11.40
C GLN A 174 -11.72 -25.48 12.70
N PRO A 175 -11.57 -24.59 13.70
CA PRO A 175 -12.38 -24.66 14.92
C PRO A 175 -13.89 -24.48 14.69
N LEU A 176 -14.30 -23.87 13.58
CA LEU A 176 -15.71 -23.61 13.27
C LEU A 176 -16.37 -24.78 12.53
N GLN A 177 -15.60 -25.74 12.01
CA GLN A 177 -16.11 -26.79 11.12
C GLN A 177 -17.15 -27.70 11.79
N ASP A 178 -17.12 -27.84 13.12
CA ASP A 178 -18.05 -28.65 13.90
C ASP A 178 -19.35 -27.89 14.28
N THR A 179 -19.48 -26.63 13.87
CA THR A 179 -20.66 -25.78 14.13
C THR A 179 -21.61 -25.73 12.92
N ALA A 180 -22.58 -24.81 12.90
CA ALA A 180 -23.38 -24.57 11.70
C ALA A 180 -22.62 -23.79 10.60
N TYR A 181 -21.38 -23.36 10.84
CA TYR A 181 -20.55 -22.58 9.91
C TYR A 181 -20.51 -23.16 8.47
N PRO A 182 -20.27 -24.47 8.22
CA PRO A 182 -20.27 -24.99 6.84
C PRO A 182 -21.64 -24.87 6.14
N LYS A 183 -22.73 -25.03 6.89
CA LYS A 183 -24.11 -24.87 6.36
C LYS A 183 -24.43 -23.41 6.05
N ILE A 184 -23.96 -22.48 6.88
CA ILE A 184 -24.13 -21.04 6.68
C ILE A 184 -23.34 -20.59 5.46
N THR A 185 -22.04 -20.89 5.40
CA THR A 185 -21.15 -20.40 4.34
C THR A 185 -21.50 -20.96 2.96
N SER A 186 -21.82 -22.25 2.86
CA SER A 186 -22.30 -22.86 1.60
C SER A 186 -23.61 -22.25 1.09
N ALA A 187 -24.40 -21.63 1.97
CA ALA A 187 -25.68 -21.03 1.66
C ALA A 187 -25.63 -19.50 1.45
N LEU A 188 -24.50 -18.83 1.70
CA LEU A 188 -24.34 -17.39 1.50
C LEU A 188 -24.69 -16.96 0.06
N LYS A 189 -24.19 -17.70 -0.95
CA LYS A 189 -24.50 -17.37 -2.34
C LYS A 189 -26.00 -17.44 -2.63
N GLN A 190 -26.70 -18.42 -2.09
CA GLN A 190 -28.16 -18.54 -2.24
C GLN A 190 -28.89 -17.37 -1.55
N TYR A 191 -28.44 -16.97 -0.35
CA TYR A 191 -28.99 -15.81 0.33
C TYR A 191 -28.85 -14.54 -0.52
N PHE A 192 -27.64 -14.24 -1.01
CA PHE A 192 -27.38 -13.04 -1.82
C PHE A 192 -27.99 -13.08 -3.22
N GLN A 193 -28.43 -14.24 -3.72
CA GLN A 193 -29.27 -14.31 -4.93
C GLN A 193 -30.68 -13.73 -4.72
N THR A 194 -31.18 -13.71 -3.48
CA THR A 194 -32.49 -13.11 -3.13
C THR A 194 -32.42 -11.60 -2.94
N ARG A 195 -31.23 -11.02 -2.97
CA ARG A 195 -30.96 -9.61 -2.65
C ARG A 195 -30.67 -8.80 -3.90
N PRO A 196 -30.82 -7.46 -3.87
CA PRO A 196 -30.45 -6.60 -4.99
C PRO A 196 -29.02 -6.87 -5.49
N ARG A 197 -28.82 -6.72 -6.80
CA ARG A 197 -27.50 -6.85 -7.43
C ARG A 197 -26.68 -5.56 -7.26
N PHE A 198 -25.36 -5.66 -7.38
CA PHE A 198 -24.43 -4.55 -7.14
C PHE A 198 -23.16 -4.62 -7.99
N GLY A 199 -22.41 -3.52 -7.99
CA GLY A 199 -21.17 -3.34 -8.73
C GLY A 199 -21.38 -3.10 -10.23
N PRO A 200 -20.28 -2.83 -10.96
CA PRO A 200 -20.34 -2.42 -12.38
C PRO A 200 -20.95 -3.49 -13.29
N GLN A 201 -20.75 -4.77 -12.96
CA GLN A 201 -21.29 -5.90 -13.73
C GLN A 201 -22.65 -6.41 -13.19
N ASN A 202 -23.29 -5.69 -12.27
CA ASN A 202 -24.61 -6.03 -11.71
C ASN A 202 -24.71 -7.49 -11.21
N GLN A 203 -23.77 -7.89 -10.36
CA GLN A 203 -23.65 -9.26 -9.84
C GLN A 203 -24.27 -9.39 -8.44
N ASN A 204 -24.45 -10.62 -7.96
CA ASN A 204 -24.72 -10.83 -6.52
C ASN A 204 -23.45 -10.52 -5.72
N LEU A 205 -23.64 -10.15 -4.44
CA LEU A 205 -22.53 -9.65 -3.62
C LEU A 205 -21.40 -10.67 -3.44
N ILE A 206 -21.70 -11.96 -3.28
CA ILE A 206 -20.67 -13.00 -3.14
C ILE A 206 -19.81 -13.13 -4.39
N ASP A 207 -20.42 -13.15 -5.58
CA ASP A 207 -19.66 -13.22 -6.83
C ASP A 207 -18.82 -11.96 -7.05
N LEU A 208 -19.34 -10.78 -6.67
CA LEU A 208 -18.58 -9.53 -6.67
C LEU A 208 -17.34 -9.60 -5.76
N LEU A 209 -17.51 -9.99 -4.49
CA LEU A 209 -16.43 -10.06 -3.52
C LEU A 209 -15.36 -11.11 -3.89
N ARG A 210 -15.74 -12.17 -4.60
CA ARG A 210 -14.81 -13.21 -5.08
C ARG A 210 -14.10 -12.84 -6.38
N ALA A 211 -14.57 -11.83 -7.12
CA ALA A 211 -14.06 -11.50 -8.44
C ALA A 211 -12.54 -11.25 -8.48
N PRO A 212 -11.91 -10.51 -7.54
CA PRO A 212 -10.47 -10.31 -7.54
C PRO A 212 -9.71 -11.63 -7.39
N ALA A 213 -10.10 -12.45 -6.39
CA ALA A 213 -9.47 -13.74 -6.13
C ALA A 213 -9.67 -14.76 -7.26
N LEU A 214 -10.69 -14.59 -8.12
CA LEU A 214 -10.86 -15.41 -9.31
C LEU A 214 -10.04 -14.89 -10.50
N ALA A 215 -9.90 -13.57 -10.64
CA ALA A 215 -9.13 -12.95 -11.71
C ALA A 215 -7.61 -13.09 -11.51
N SER A 216 -7.14 -13.13 -10.27
CA SER A 216 -5.72 -13.30 -9.92
C SER A 216 -5.57 -14.20 -8.70
N PRO A 217 -5.72 -15.54 -8.86
CA PRO A 217 -5.84 -16.46 -7.73
C PRO A 217 -4.66 -16.46 -6.77
N GLU A 218 -3.43 -16.36 -7.27
CA GLU A 218 -2.22 -16.50 -6.47
C GLU A 218 -1.47 -15.18 -6.25
N SER A 219 -1.98 -14.05 -6.77
CA SER A 219 -1.29 -12.75 -6.73
C SER A 219 -2.09 -11.69 -5.97
N LEU A 220 -1.57 -11.24 -4.82
CA LEU A 220 -2.13 -10.11 -4.07
C LEU A 220 -2.07 -8.81 -4.89
N GLU A 221 -0.97 -8.60 -5.61
CA GLU A 221 -0.79 -7.45 -6.50
C GLU A 221 -1.83 -7.46 -7.62
N GLY A 222 -2.03 -8.60 -8.29
CA GLY A 222 -3.03 -8.75 -9.34
C GLY A 222 -4.46 -8.55 -8.82
N GLN A 223 -4.75 -8.99 -7.60
CA GLN A 223 -6.04 -8.73 -6.94
C GLN A 223 -6.24 -7.23 -6.67
N LEU A 224 -5.24 -6.53 -6.13
CA LEU A 224 -5.29 -5.08 -5.93
C LEU A 224 -5.43 -4.30 -7.23
N ALA A 225 -4.71 -4.69 -8.28
CA ALA A 225 -4.83 -4.10 -9.61
C ALA A 225 -6.24 -4.28 -10.20
N PHE A 226 -6.80 -5.50 -10.09
CA PHE A 226 -8.18 -5.77 -10.51
C PHE A 226 -9.19 -4.89 -9.78
N ILE A 227 -9.03 -4.75 -8.45
CA ILE A 227 -9.90 -3.92 -7.62
C ILE A 227 -9.81 -2.45 -8.06
N ARG A 228 -8.60 -1.92 -8.26
CA ARG A 228 -8.38 -0.55 -8.76
C ARG A 228 -9.08 -0.33 -10.09
N ASP A 229 -8.88 -1.23 -11.04
CA ASP A 229 -9.34 -1.07 -12.43
C ASP A 229 -10.85 -1.27 -12.56
N THR A 230 -11.45 -2.12 -11.73
CA THR A 230 -12.88 -2.46 -11.81
C THR A 230 -13.74 -1.62 -10.88
N TRP A 231 -13.25 -1.28 -9.70
CA TRP A 231 -14.07 -0.66 -8.63
C TRP A 231 -13.67 0.76 -8.30
N GLY A 232 -12.84 1.40 -9.13
CA GLY A 232 -12.35 2.77 -8.90
C GLY A 232 -13.46 3.79 -8.60
N GLU A 233 -14.56 3.75 -9.35
CA GLU A 233 -15.71 4.65 -9.13
C GLU A 233 -16.47 4.35 -7.83
N VAL A 234 -16.54 3.09 -7.41
CA VAL A 234 -17.26 2.67 -6.20
C VAL A 234 -16.44 2.99 -4.94
N LEU A 235 -15.12 2.87 -5.03
CA LEU A 235 -14.17 3.05 -3.93
C LEU A 235 -13.71 4.49 -3.75
N GLY A 236 -13.82 5.33 -4.79
CA GLY A 236 -13.47 6.75 -4.75
C GLY A 236 -12.05 6.98 -4.23
N ASP A 237 -11.92 7.78 -3.18
CA ASP A 237 -10.62 8.15 -2.59
C ASP A 237 -9.80 6.96 -2.04
N MET A 238 -10.42 5.81 -1.77
CA MET A 238 -9.71 4.61 -1.30
C MET A 238 -8.75 4.06 -2.36
N VAL A 239 -8.97 4.38 -3.64
CA VAL A 239 -8.08 4.00 -4.75
C VAL A 239 -6.65 4.51 -4.54
N ARG A 240 -6.46 5.70 -3.97
CA ARG A 240 -5.12 6.24 -3.68
C ARG A 240 -4.33 5.34 -2.74
N ARG A 241 -4.99 4.65 -1.82
CA ARG A 241 -4.35 3.73 -0.88
C ARG A 241 -3.95 2.41 -1.53
N ILE A 242 -4.70 1.97 -2.55
CA ILE A 242 -4.31 0.85 -3.41
C ILE A 242 -3.00 1.15 -4.12
N LEU A 243 -2.86 2.36 -4.70
CA LEU A 243 -1.62 2.78 -5.36
C LEU A 243 -0.43 2.72 -4.39
N VAL A 244 -0.57 3.27 -3.19
CA VAL A 244 0.49 3.21 -2.16
C VAL A 244 0.85 1.77 -1.79
N ALA A 245 -0.13 0.88 -1.65
CA ALA A 245 0.15 -0.52 -1.33
C ALA A 245 0.84 -1.26 -2.48
N LEU A 246 0.45 -1.00 -3.73
CA LEU A 246 1.12 -1.54 -4.92
C LEU A 246 2.58 -1.05 -4.99
N ASP A 247 2.83 0.24 -4.75
CA ASP A 247 4.18 0.80 -4.72
C ASP A 247 5.03 0.16 -3.62
N ILE A 248 4.48 -0.02 -2.40
CA ILE A 248 5.16 -0.72 -1.30
C ILE A 248 5.52 -2.15 -1.68
N PHE A 249 4.62 -2.87 -2.36
CA PHE A 249 4.89 -4.21 -2.86
C PHE A 249 6.05 -4.24 -3.84
N LYS A 250 6.00 -3.36 -4.84
CA LYS A 250 7.03 -3.26 -5.87
C LYS A 250 8.40 -3.01 -5.25
N GLU A 251 8.49 -2.03 -4.34
CA GLU A 251 9.74 -1.73 -3.63
C GLU A 251 10.22 -2.90 -2.74
N GLU A 252 9.31 -3.62 -2.09
CA GLU A 252 9.65 -4.80 -1.29
C GLU A 252 10.14 -5.97 -2.15
N GLU A 253 9.52 -6.22 -3.30
CA GLU A 253 9.98 -7.24 -4.25
C GLU A 253 11.36 -6.92 -4.80
N ILE A 254 11.61 -5.66 -5.16
CA ILE A 254 12.93 -5.19 -5.57
C ILE A 254 13.96 -5.42 -4.44
N ALA A 255 13.61 -5.08 -3.20
CA ALA A 255 14.49 -5.30 -2.04
C ALA A 255 14.80 -6.78 -1.80
N ILE A 256 13.81 -7.67 -1.93
CA ILE A 256 13.99 -9.12 -1.82
C ILE A 256 14.88 -9.62 -2.96
N TRP A 257 14.62 -9.20 -4.20
CA TRP A 257 15.41 -9.60 -5.35
C TRP A 257 16.88 -9.18 -5.19
N MET A 258 17.15 -7.95 -4.77
CA MET A 258 18.51 -7.46 -4.51
C MET A 258 19.26 -8.28 -3.47
N ARG A 259 18.56 -8.86 -2.48
CA ARG A 259 19.17 -9.75 -1.47
C ARG A 259 19.70 -11.06 -2.06
N PHE A 260 19.01 -11.61 -3.06
CA PHE A 260 19.36 -12.89 -3.68
C PHE A 260 20.15 -12.73 -5.00
N HIS A 261 20.19 -11.53 -5.55
CA HIS A 261 20.96 -11.15 -6.74
C HIS A 261 21.93 -10.01 -6.43
N PRO A 262 22.89 -10.19 -5.51
CA PRO A 262 23.91 -9.19 -5.27
C PRO A 262 24.72 -8.97 -6.55
N GLN A 263 24.81 -7.71 -6.99
CA GLN A 263 25.67 -7.33 -8.12
C GLN A 263 27.11 -7.73 -7.79
N GLN A 264 27.69 -8.66 -8.55
CA GLN A 264 29.09 -9.11 -8.40
C GLN A 264 30.13 -7.99 -8.60
N GLU A 265 29.72 -6.79 -9.05
CA GLU A 265 30.62 -5.71 -9.45
C GLU A 265 30.87 -4.61 -8.40
N ARG A 266 30.49 -4.79 -7.13
CA ARG A 266 30.89 -3.85 -6.07
C ARG A 266 32.11 -4.32 -5.30
N ALA A 267 33.20 -4.52 -6.03
CA ALA A 267 34.56 -4.49 -5.48
C ALA A 267 35.23 -3.17 -5.87
N HIS A 268 34.73 -2.04 -5.38
CA HIS A 268 35.55 -0.85 -5.27
C HIS A 268 36.28 -0.90 -3.93
N PHE A 269 37.62 -1.05 -3.98
CA PHE A 269 38.54 -1.09 -2.83
C PHE A 269 38.48 -2.33 -1.92
N GLY A 270 38.23 -3.51 -2.47
CA GLY A 270 38.73 -4.77 -1.89
C GLY A 270 38.22 -5.18 -0.50
N GLN A 271 37.08 -4.68 -0.03
CA GLN A 271 36.43 -5.24 1.16
C GLN A 271 35.06 -5.85 0.83
N GLN A 272 34.88 -7.12 1.23
CA GLN A 272 33.59 -7.79 1.29
C GLN A 272 32.70 -7.08 2.31
N GLN A 273 31.60 -6.48 1.84
CA GLN A 273 30.49 -6.06 2.71
C GLN A 273 29.70 -7.30 3.13
N ASP A 274 30.30 -8.10 4.02
CA ASP A 274 29.54 -9.03 4.84
C ASP A 274 29.13 -8.30 6.12
N ARG A 275 27.80 -8.30 6.37
CA ARG A 275 27.07 -7.82 7.55
C ARG A 275 26.45 -6.43 7.38
N GLY A 276 25.12 -6.44 7.39
CA GLY A 276 24.31 -5.25 7.32
C GLY A 276 24.48 -4.33 8.54
N ASP A 277 24.27 -3.06 8.28
CA ASP A 277 23.44 -2.25 9.16
C ASP A 277 22.43 -1.49 8.29
N SER A 278 21.21 -1.33 8.79
CA SER A 278 20.16 -0.50 8.20
C SER A 278 20.10 0.87 8.89
N SER A 279 21.25 1.44 9.26
CA SER A 279 21.34 2.64 10.12
C SER A 279 22.44 3.64 9.77
N ALA A 280 23.39 3.33 8.89
CA ALA A 280 24.23 4.33 8.27
C ALA A 280 23.44 4.93 7.12
N ALA A 281 23.14 6.24 7.21
CA ALA A 281 22.45 7.04 6.20
C ALA A 281 22.72 6.54 4.78
N ALA A 282 21.84 5.67 4.27
CA ALA A 282 21.97 5.11 2.95
C ALA A 282 21.74 6.27 1.99
N ILE A 283 22.82 6.74 1.38
CA ILE A 283 22.74 7.72 0.29
C ILE A 283 21.77 7.09 -0.73
N PRO A 284 20.64 7.75 -1.07
CA PRO A 284 19.71 7.20 -2.05
C PRO A 284 20.47 6.96 -3.36
N HIS A 285 20.67 5.70 -3.71
CA HIS A 285 21.26 5.31 -4.98
C HIS A 285 20.12 5.08 -5.97
N TYR A 286 19.87 6.07 -6.84
CA TYR A 286 18.89 6.00 -7.93
C TYR A 286 19.38 5.14 -9.11
N ASN A 287 19.95 3.97 -8.83
CA ASN A 287 20.32 2.97 -9.85
C ASN A 287 19.44 1.72 -9.78
N LEU A 288 18.24 1.83 -9.21
CA LEU A 288 17.20 0.83 -9.40
C LEU A 288 16.70 0.94 -10.84
N LYS A 289 17.35 0.20 -11.73
CA LYS A 289 16.77 -0.17 -13.02
C LYS A 289 15.48 -0.94 -12.72
N GLU A 290 14.34 -0.25 -12.70
CA GLU A 290 13.22 -0.78 -13.47
C GLU A 290 13.79 -1.14 -14.86
N PRO A 291 13.34 -2.21 -15.53
CA PRO A 291 13.56 -2.30 -16.95
C PRO A 291 12.68 -1.23 -17.63
N GLU A 292 12.92 0.05 -17.34
CA GLU A 292 12.76 1.07 -18.36
C GLU A 292 13.72 0.64 -19.45
N TYR A 293 13.16 0.08 -20.51
CA TYR A 293 13.91 -0.23 -21.72
C TYR A 293 14.60 1.07 -22.14
N GLU A 294 15.92 1.13 -21.95
CA GLU A 294 16.71 2.31 -22.26
C GLU A 294 16.49 2.62 -23.74
N ARG A 295 15.61 3.60 -24.04
CA ARG A 295 15.43 4.13 -25.40
C ARG A 295 16.55 5.11 -25.67
N PHE A 296 17.78 4.63 -25.64
CA PHE A 296 18.90 5.41 -26.15
C PHE A 296 18.58 5.79 -27.59
N SER A 297 18.68 7.08 -27.89
CA SER A 297 18.84 7.49 -29.28
C SER A 297 20.10 6.82 -29.83
N PRO A 298 20.11 6.38 -31.09
CA PRO A 298 21.34 5.95 -31.73
C PRO A 298 22.42 7.04 -31.57
N ASP A 299 23.65 6.62 -31.26
CA ASP A 299 24.79 7.53 -31.26
C ASP A 299 24.92 8.19 -32.63
N VAL A 300 24.82 9.51 -32.66
CA VAL A 300 25.09 10.31 -33.85
C VAL A 300 26.49 10.92 -33.75
N GLU A 301 27.09 11.29 -34.88
CA GLU A 301 28.52 11.62 -35.03
C GLU A 301 29.08 12.59 -33.95
N TRP A 302 28.26 13.53 -33.47
CA TRP A 302 28.67 14.53 -32.48
C TRP A 302 28.75 14.00 -31.04
N MET A 303 27.94 13.00 -30.66
CA MET A 303 27.81 12.53 -29.27
C MET A 303 29.15 11.99 -28.72
N PRO A 304 29.88 11.08 -29.41
CA PRO A 304 31.15 10.54 -28.90
C PRO A 304 32.31 11.55 -28.87
N ARG A 305 32.15 12.70 -29.54
CA ARG A 305 33.16 13.76 -29.65
C ARG A 305 32.84 14.97 -28.77
N THR A 306 31.81 14.86 -27.92
CA THR A 306 31.37 15.98 -27.09
C THR A 306 32.32 16.21 -25.91
N VAL A 307 32.84 17.43 -25.82
CA VAL A 307 33.59 17.97 -24.69
C VAL A 307 32.77 19.11 -24.12
N MET A 308 32.01 18.80 -23.07
CA MET A 308 30.99 19.68 -22.53
C MET A 308 31.48 20.42 -21.28
N ILE A 309 31.10 21.70 -21.15
CA ILE A 309 31.21 22.45 -19.90
C ILE A 309 29.83 22.75 -19.32
N ALA A 310 29.63 22.38 -18.06
CA ALA A 310 28.42 22.70 -17.32
C ALA A 310 28.59 24.02 -16.54
N LYS A 311 27.61 24.91 -16.64
CA LYS A 311 27.58 26.21 -15.96
C LYS A 311 26.29 26.35 -15.16
N SER A 312 26.40 26.67 -13.88
CA SER A 312 25.27 27.23 -13.13
C SER A 312 24.99 28.63 -13.67
N THR A 313 23.84 28.82 -14.32
CA THR A 313 23.56 30.03 -15.11
C THR A 313 23.70 31.30 -14.26
N PHE A 314 23.04 31.37 -13.10
CA PHE A 314 23.12 32.56 -12.23
C PHE A 314 24.53 32.89 -11.76
N VAL A 315 25.31 31.87 -11.40
CA VAL A 315 26.70 32.07 -10.95
C VAL A 315 27.57 32.52 -12.11
N TRP A 316 27.37 31.93 -13.30
CA TRP A 316 28.16 32.23 -14.47
C TRP A 316 27.91 33.65 -14.98
N LEU A 317 26.65 34.10 -15.04
CA LEU A 317 26.33 35.46 -15.47
C LEU A 317 26.88 36.52 -14.50
N ASP A 318 26.87 36.26 -13.19
CA ASP A 318 27.54 37.13 -12.19
C ASP A 318 29.06 37.15 -12.37
N GLN A 319 29.70 35.99 -12.62
CA GLN A 319 31.13 35.91 -12.90
C GLN A 319 31.51 36.69 -14.17
N LEU A 320 30.72 36.55 -15.24
CA LEU A 320 30.92 37.31 -16.48
C LEU A 320 30.75 38.80 -16.24
N SER A 321 29.79 39.19 -15.41
CA SER A 321 29.58 40.59 -15.07
C SER A 321 30.83 41.22 -14.44
N LYS A 322 31.46 40.49 -13.51
CA LYS A 322 32.70 40.89 -12.83
C LYS A 322 33.90 40.88 -13.77
N GLN A 323 34.05 39.82 -14.57
CA GLN A 323 35.17 39.62 -15.51
C GLN A 323 35.20 40.71 -16.58
N TYR A 324 34.04 40.99 -17.19
CA TYR A 324 33.91 41.94 -18.29
C TYR A 324 33.56 43.36 -17.82
N LYS A 325 33.44 43.58 -16.50
CA LYS A 325 33.09 44.87 -15.87
C LYS A 325 31.85 45.52 -16.49
N ARG A 326 30.86 44.70 -16.84
CA ARG A 326 29.59 45.13 -17.43
C ARG A 326 28.46 44.29 -16.85
N PRO A 327 27.24 44.81 -16.66
CA PRO A 327 26.12 43.99 -16.21
C PRO A 327 25.79 42.88 -17.23
N VAL A 328 25.71 41.63 -16.78
CA VAL A 328 25.26 40.46 -17.56
C VAL A 328 24.22 39.73 -16.71
N HIS A 329 22.95 39.93 -17.04
CA HIS A 329 21.79 39.38 -16.34
C HIS A 329 21.00 38.37 -17.19
N HIS A 330 21.14 38.43 -18.50
CA HIS A 330 20.45 37.54 -19.44
C HIS A 330 21.44 36.80 -20.36
N LEU A 331 20.99 35.67 -20.93
CA LEU A 331 21.82 34.82 -21.79
C LEU A 331 22.25 35.53 -23.09
N ASP A 332 21.42 36.42 -23.64
CA ASP A 332 21.75 37.24 -24.82
C ASP A 332 22.86 38.26 -24.55
N GLN A 333 23.17 38.52 -23.27
CA GLN A 333 24.21 39.46 -22.87
C GLN A 333 25.57 38.79 -22.67
N VAL A 334 25.65 37.47 -22.82
CA VAL A 334 26.91 36.72 -22.79
C VAL A 334 27.78 37.17 -23.98
N PRO A 335 29.00 37.68 -23.76
CA PRO A 335 29.84 38.15 -24.85
C PRO A 335 30.27 36.99 -25.77
N ASP A 336 30.19 37.18 -27.08
CA ASP A 336 30.68 36.21 -28.06
C ASP A 336 32.15 35.81 -27.82
N SER A 337 32.98 36.77 -27.38
CA SER A 337 34.39 36.51 -27.02
C SER A 337 34.57 35.49 -25.89
N GLU A 338 33.59 35.37 -24.98
CA GLU A 338 33.61 34.34 -23.94
C GLU A 338 33.31 32.96 -24.55
N LEU A 339 32.32 32.88 -25.44
CA LEU A 339 32.00 31.63 -26.15
C LEU A 339 33.20 31.17 -27.02
N GLU A 340 33.84 32.10 -27.72
CA GLU A 340 35.09 31.84 -28.45
C GLU A 340 36.22 31.37 -27.52
N THR A 341 36.28 31.89 -26.30
CA THR A 341 37.29 31.48 -25.31
C THR A 341 37.04 30.05 -24.85
N LEU A 342 35.78 29.67 -24.62
CA LEU A 342 35.40 28.29 -24.31
C LEU A 342 35.75 27.34 -25.46
N ALA A 343 35.45 27.75 -26.70
CA ALA A 343 35.80 26.99 -27.90
C ALA A 343 37.31 26.81 -28.04
N ARG A 344 38.11 27.88 -27.87
CA ARG A 344 39.58 27.83 -27.89
C ARG A 344 40.19 26.94 -26.81
N ARG A 345 39.47 26.73 -25.70
CA ARG A 345 39.86 25.81 -24.62
C ARG A 345 39.45 24.35 -24.91
N GLY A 346 38.82 24.08 -26.06
CA GLY A 346 38.47 22.74 -26.50
C GLY A 346 37.06 22.28 -26.11
N PHE A 347 36.22 23.16 -25.55
CA PHE A 347 34.82 22.84 -25.28
C PHE A 347 33.96 23.05 -26.53
N ASN A 348 33.15 22.07 -26.90
CA ASN A 348 32.23 22.14 -28.05
C ASN A 348 30.75 22.03 -27.66
N ALA A 349 30.45 21.89 -26.36
CA ALA A 349 29.08 21.93 -25.84
C ALA A 349 29.02 22.74 -24.54
N LEU A 350 27.93 23.51 -24.38
CA LEU A 350 27.65 24.31 -23.19
C LEU A 350 26.34 23.81 -22.56
N TRP A 351 26.43 23.29 -21.34
CA TRP A 351 25.28 22.88 -20.55
C TRP A 351 24.93 23.97 -19.53
N LEU A 352 23.76 24.58 -19.68
CA LEU A 352 23.27 25.61 -18.78
C LEU A 352 22.33 25.02 -17.73
N ILE A 353 22.71 25.12 -16.45
CA ILE A 353 21.91 24.64 -15.33
C ILE A 353 21.00 25.76 -14.84
N GLY A 354 19.70 25.46 -14.78
CA GLY A 354 18.70 26.29 -14.13
C GLY A 354 18.29 27.52 -14.93
N ILE A 355 18.02 27.31 -16.23
CA ILE A 355 17.47 28.28 -17.18
C ILE A 355 15.94 28.39 -17.11
N TRP A 356 15.27 27.38 -16.56
CA TRP A 356 13.80 27.32 -16.49
C TRP A 356 13.26 28.09 -15.28
N GLU A 357 12.01 28.54 -15.37
CA GLU A 357 11.31 29.20 -14.27
C GLU A 357 11.21 28.25 -13.06
N ARG A 358 11.73 28.71 -11.90
CA ARG A 358 11.85 27.87 -10.71
C ARG A 358 10.68 28.04 -9.75
N SER A 359 10.37 26.97 -9.03
CA SER A 359 9.29 26.89 -8.05
C SER A 359 9.52 27.79 -6.82
N LYS A 360 8.63 28.77 -6.62
CA LYS A 360 8.58 29.61 -5.41
C LYS A 360 8.39 28.78 -4.13
N ALA A 361 7.66 27.67 -4.20
CA ALA A 361 7.46 26.78 -3.05
C ALA A 361 8.78 26.11 -2.63
N SER A 362 9.56 25.61 -3.60
CA SER A 362 10.90 25.03 -3.35
C SER A 362 11.84 26.05 -2.71
N GLN A 363 11.84 27.30 -3.20
CA GLN A 363 12.61 28.39 -2.57
C GLN A 363 12.17 28.62 -1.13
N ARG A 364 10.86 28.73 -0.89
CA ARG A 364 10.32 29.01 0.45
C ARG A 364 10.67 27.92 1.45
N ILE A 365 10.61 26.65 1.06
CA ILE A 365 11.00 25.53 1.92
C ILE A 365 12.47 25.67 2.33
N LYS A 366 13.38 25.91 1.37
CA LYS A 366 14.82 26.06 1.66
C LYS A 366 15.13 27.22 2.61
N GLN A 367 14.40 28.33 2.45
CA GLN A 367 14.53 29.49 3.33
C GLN A 367 14.03 29.19 4.75
N LEU A 368 12.90 28.50 4.88
CA LEU A 368 12.37 28.06 6.17
C LEU A 368 13.28 27.06 6.88
N THR A 369 14.04 26.26 6.14
CA THR A 369 15.00 25.28 6.70
C THR A 369 16.39 25.86 6.98
N GLY A 370 16.53 27.19 7.04
CA GLY A 370 17.73 27.85 7.58
C GLY A 370 18.70 28.43 6.54
N ASN A 371 18.33 28.52 5.26
CA ASN A 371 19.13 29.25 4.26
C ASN A 371 18.31 30.39 3.59
N PRO A 372 18.27 31.59 4.20
CA PRO A 372 17.46 32.71 3.73
C PRO A 372 17.82 33.19 2.30
N GLU A 373 19.07 33.01 1.89
CA GLU A 373 19.57 33.42 0.56
C GLU A 373 19.42 32.31 -0.49
N ALA A 374 18.91 31.14 -0.11
CA ALA A 374 18.74 30.03 -1.04
C ALA A 374 17.73 30.37 -2.15
N VAL A 375 18.14 30.05 -3.38
CA VAL A 375 17.22 29.92 -4.52
C VAL A 375 16.61 28.52 -4.58
N ALA A 376 15.47 28.42 -5.27
CA ALA A 376 14.83 27.15 -5.59
C ALA A 376 15.81 26.14 -6.22
N SER A 377 15.57 24.85 -5.99
CA SER A 377 16.35 23.78 -6.64
C SER A 377 16.29 23.93 -8.16
N ALA A 378 17.40 23.64 -8.84
CA ALA A 378 17.46 23.68 -10.31
C ALA A 378 16.50 22.67 -10.98
N TYR A 379 16.06 21.66 -10.22
CA TYR A 379 15.11 20.63 -10.65
C TYR A 379 13.70 20.81 -10.09
N SER A 380 13.46 21.85 -9.30
CA SER A 380 12.11 22.20 -8.84
C SER A 380 11.57 23.33 -9.71
N LEU A 381 10.96 22.96 -10.83
CA LEU A 381 10.45 23.90 -11.82
C LEU A 381 9.03 24.36 -11.46
N TYR A 382 8.69 25.58 -11.85
CA TYR A 382 7.31 26.05 -11.92
C TYR A 382 6.76 25.80 -13.33
N ASP A 383 7.53 26.16 -14.35
CA ASP A 383 7.19 25.99 -15.76
C ASP A 383 8.47 25.77 -16.60
N TYR A 384 8.33 25.23 -17.82
CA TYR A 384 9.41 25.08 -18.81
C TYR A 384 9.58 26.35 -19.68
N ALA A 385 9.27 27.51 -19.11
CA ALA A 385 9.61 28.80 -19.69
C ALA A 385 11.03 29.21 -19.27
N ILE A 386 11.81 29.81 -20.18
CA ILE A 386 13.13 30.36 -19.84
C ILE A 386 12.92 31.59 -18.95
N ALA A 387 13.57 31.60 -17.79
CA ALA A 387 13.40 32.58 -16.72
C ALA A 387 14.09 33.93 -16.97
#